data_AF-A0A8S1JBW7-F1
#
_entry.id   AF-A0A8S1JBW7-F1
#
_cell.length_a   1.000
_cell.length_b   1.000
_cell.length_c   1.000
_cell.angle_alpha   90.00
_cell.angle_beta   90.00
_cell.angle_gamma   90.00
#
_symmetry.space_group_name_H-M   'P 1'
#
loop_
_entity.id
_entity.type
_entity.pdbx_description
1 polymer ?
#
loop_
_entity_poly.entity_id
_entity_poly.type
_entity_poly.pdbx_seq_one_letter_code
_entity_poly.pdbx_strand_id
1 'polypeptide(L)'
;VVQASKHTVALRLRRPDTQAWLHLSWHPVAARVCLGRPPSRGAPAEAFSFGERLQTTLRGLILVDVLMTVEFERVAELRFKGGLDGPLEWSVWCEVMGK
;
A
#
# COMPACT_ATOMS: atom_id res chain seq x y z
N VAL A 1 -6.36 4.83 2.56
CA VAL A 1 -5.06 4.52 3.19
C VAL A 1 -5.19 4.82 4.67
N VAL A 2 -4.66 3.95 5.53
CA VAL A 2 -4.60 4.16 6.99
C VAL A 2 -3.20 3.77 7.43
N GLN A 3 -2.48 4.64 8.12
CA GLN A 3 -1.20 4.28 8.72
C GLN A 3 -1.45 3.70 10.11
N ALA A 4 -1.27 2.39 10.26
CA ALA A 4 -1.60 1.65 11.49
C ALA A 4 -0.48 1.69 12.52
N SER A 5 0.75 2.02 12.10
CA SER A 5 1.91 2.20 12.96
C SER A 5 2.97 3.05 12.26
N LYS A 6 4.06 3.36 12.96
CA LYS A 6 5.23 4.06 12.39
C LYS A 6 5.83 3.38 11.15
N HIS A 7 5.57 2.08 10.97
CA HIS A 7 6.19 1.27 9.92
C HIS A 7 5.21 0.56 9.00
N THR A 8 3.91 0.82 9.10
CA THR A 8 2.91 0.06 8.33
C THR A 8 1.76 0.94 7.88
N VAL A 9 1.50 0.93 6.57
CA VAL A 9 0.28 1.47 5.97
C VAL A 9 -0.59 0.34 5.46
N ALA A 10 -1.91 0.51 5.61
CA ALA A 10 -2.92 -0.36 5.06
C ALA A 10 -3.69 0.37 3.96
N LEU A 11 -3.66 -0.18 2.75
CA LEU A 11 -4.43 0.27 1.60
C LEU A 11 -5.72 -0.54 1.57
N ARG A 12 -6.88 0.14 1.54
CA ARG A 12 -8.16 -0.52 1.32
C ARG A 12 -8.36 -0.68 -0.18
N LEU A 13 -8.42 -1.92 -0.65
CA LEU A 13 -8.74 -2.27 -2.03
C LEU A 13 -10.21 -2.65 -2.11
N ARG A 14 -10.96 -2.02 -3.01
CA ARG A 14 -12.39 -2.28 -3.21
C ARG A 14 -12.61 -2.90 -4.58
N ARG A 15 -13.23 -4.07 -4.60
CA ARG A 15 -13.86 -4.69 -5.77
C ARG A 15 -15.38 -4.48 -5.69
N PRO A 16 -16.14 -4.68 -6.78
CA PRO A 16 -17.60 -4.48 -6.77
C PRO A 16 -18.35 -5.27 -5.69
N ASP A 17 -17.86 -6.46 -5.34
CA ASP A 17 -18.48 -7.44 -4.45
C ASP A 17 -17.78 -7.58 -3.09
N THR A 18 -16.51 -7.19 -3.01
CA THR A 18 -15.68 -7.45 -1.83
C THR A 18 -14.64 -6.36 -1.60
N GLN A 19 -14.04 -6.37 -0.42
CA GLN A 19 -12.93 -5.49 -0.07
C GLN A 19 -11.81 -6.30 0.58
N ALA A 20 -10.58 -5.87 0.35
CA ALA A 20 -9.39 -6.40 0.97
C ALA A 20 -8.54 -5.27 1.53
N TRP A 21 -7.65 -5.61 2.45
CA TRP A 21 -6.66 -4.68 2.97
C TRP A 21 -5.28 -5.18 2.62
N LEU A 22 -4.55 -4.38 1.87
CA LEU A 22 -3.16 -4.63 1.53
C LEU A 22 -2.28 -3.86 2.50
N HIS A 23 -1.49 -4.59 3.29
CA HIS A 23 -0.57 -4.03 4.27
C HIS A 23 0.82 -3.92 3.63
N LEU A 24 1.37 -2.72 3.66
CA LEU A 24 2.74 -2.41 3.26
C LEU A 24 3.51 -2.06 4.52
N SER A 25 4.48 -2.89 4.90
CA SER A 25 5.27 -2.73 6.11
C SER A 25 6.75 -2.61 5.77
N TRP A 26 7.39 -1.56 6.29
CA TRP A 26 8.83 -1.33 6.22
C TRP A 26 9.49 -1.49 7.60
N HIS A 27 8.94 -2.37 8.44
CA HIS A 27 9.49 -2.65 9.76
C HIS A 27 10.87 -3.33 9.63
N PRO A 28 11.89 -2.93 10.40
CA PRO A 28 13.28 -3.40 10.21
C PRO A 28 13.46 -4.93 10.25
N VAL A 29 12.62 -5.65 11.00
CA VAL A 29 12.70 -7.13 11.11
C VAL A 29 11.44 -7.86 10.63
N ALA A 30 10.41 -7.11 10.21
CA ALA A 30 9.10 -7.68 9.86
C ALA A 30 8.48 -7.00 8.62
N ALA A 31 9.33 -6.41 7.78
CA ALA A 31 8.94 -5.81 6.51
C ALA A 31 8.24 -6.87 5.65
N ARG A 32 7.14 -6.47 5.01
CA ARG A 32 6.29 -7.36 4.21
C ARG A 32 5.30 -6.57 3.39
N VAL A 33 4.86 -7.20 2.30
CA VAL A 33 3.67 -6.81 1.54
C VAL A 33 2.70 -7.98 1.61
N CYS A 34 1.54 -7.80 2.24
CA CYS A 34 0.59 -8.90 2.41
C CYS A 34 -0.86 -8.43 2.53
N LEU A 35 -1.81 -9.28 2.16
CA LEU A 35 -3.20 -9.08 2.54
C LEU A 35 -3.37 -9.31 4.04
N GLY A 36 -4.27 -8.56 4.67
CA GLY A 36 -4.47 -8.64 6.10
C GLY A 36 -5.86 -8.17 6.54
N ARG A 37 -6.06 -8.16 7.86
CA ARG A 37 -7.29 -7.66 8.48
C ARG A 37 -7.40 -6.13 8.33
N PRO A 38 -8.61 -5.56 8.37
CA PRO A 38 -8.77 -4.12 8.49
C PRO A 38 -7.99 -3.59 9.71
N PRO A 39 -7.35 -2.41 9.61
CA PRO A 39 -6.73 -1.76 10.77
C PRO A 39 -7.80 -1.41 11.83
N SER A 40 -7.42 -1.44 13.12
CA SER A 40 -8.34 -1.14 14.22
C SER A 40 -8.84 0.31 14.16
N ARG A 41 -10.14 0.50 14.33
CA ARG A 41 -10.76 1.85 14.42
C ARG A 41 -10.24 2.55 15.68
N GLY A 42 -9.78 3.79 15.55
CA GLY A 42 -9.33 4.60 16.70
C GLY A 42 -7.92 4.31 17.20
N ALA A 43 -7.12 3.50 16.50
CA ALA A 43 -5.66 3.61 16.67
C ALA A 43 -5.29 5.07 16.43
N PRO A 44 -4.50 5.72 17.31
CA PRO A 44 -4.06 7.07 17.05
C PRO A 44 -3.36 7.04 15.70
N ALA A 45 -4.03 7.59 14.70
CA ALA A 45 -3.31 8.28 13.65
C ALA A 45 -2.62 9.42 14.40
N GLU A 46 -1.46 9.13 15.02
CA GLU A 46 -0.39 10.11 14.97
C GLU A 46 -0.45 10.60 13.52
N ALA A 47 -0.69 11.90 13.31
CA ALA A 47 -0.86 12.49 12.00
C ALA A 47 0.46 12.32 11.24
N PHE A 48 0.67 11.11 10.73
CA PHE A 48 1.86 10.73 10.03
C PHE A 48 1.71 11.38 8.67
N SER A 49 2.48 12.45 8.45
CA SER A 49 2.50 13.18 7.19
C SER A 49 2.72 12.26 5.99
N PHE A 50 3.44 11.16 6.16
CA PHE A 50 3.58 10.12 5.13
C PHE A 50 2.23 9.46 4.78
N GLY A 51 1.51 8.91 5.76
CA GLY A 51 0.22 8.25 5.54
C GLY A 51 -0.83 9.20 4.97
N GLU A 52 -0.84 10.46 5.39
CA GLU A 52 -1.74 11.50 4.86
C GLU A 52 -1.42 11.85 3.40
N ARG A 53 -0.14 12.03 3.07
CA ARG A 53 0.31 12.26 1.69
C ARG A 53 -0.03 11.06 0.82
N LEU A 54 0.28 9.84 1.27
CA LEU A 54 -0.03 8.61 0.54
C LEU A 54 -1.55 8.43 0.34
N GLN A 55 -2.36 8.80 1.34
CA GLN A 55 -3.80 8.82 1.22
C GLN A 55 -4.23 9.76 0.10
N THR A 56 -3.73 10.99 0.11
CA THR A 56 -4.12 12.02 -0.86
C THR A 56 -3.71 11.61 -2.27
N THR A 57 -2.49 11.09 -2.43
CA THR A 57 -1.95 10.65 -3.71
C THR A 57 -2.71 9.46 -4.31
N LEU A 58 -3.04 8.45 -3.50
CA LEU A 58 -3.65 7.21 -4.02
C LEU A 58 -5.18 7.22 -3.98
N ARG A 59 -5.81 8.27 -3.43
CA ARG A 59 -7.26 8.33 -3.28
C ARG A 59 -7.94 8.33 -4.65
N GLY A 60 -8.79 7.34 -4.88
CA GLY A 60 -9.57 7.22 -6.11
C GLY A 60 -8.86 6.45 -7.22
N LEU A 61 -7.57 6.15 -7.06
CA LEU A 61 -6.84 5.34 -8.03
C LEU A 61 -7.15 3.85 -7.87
N ILE A 62 -7.00 3.13 -8.97
CA ILE A 62 -7.21 1.69 -9.12
C ILE A 62 -5.84 1.01 -9.16
N LEU A 63 -5.61 0.03 -8.29
CA LEU A 63 -4.45 -0.86 -8.39
C LEU A 63 -4.64 -1.79 -9.59
N VAL A 64 -3.76 -1.70 -10.58
CA VAL A 64 -3.88 -2.45 -11.84
C VAL A 64 -2.85 -3.54 -12.01
N ASP A 65 -1.67 -3.40 -11.40
CA ASP A 65 -0.64 -4.44 -11.40
C ASP A 65 0.11 -4.49 -10.06
N VAL A 66 0.60 -5.69 -9.73
CA VAL A 66 1.57 -5.94 -8.67
C VAL A 66 2.67 -6.80 -9.27
N LEU A 67 3.88 -6.24 -9.36
CA LEU A 67 4.99 -6.85 -10.08
C LEU A 67 6.18 -7.08 -9.17
N MET A 68 6.85 -8.21 -9.32
CA MET A 68 8.21 -8.43 -8.83
C MET A 68 9.15 -8.00 -9.96
N THR A 69 9.53 -6.73 -9.97
CA THR A 69 10.17 -6.08 -11.13
C THR A 69 11.63 -6.45 -11.34
N VAL A 70 12.28 -6.96 -10.30
CA VAL A 70 13.67 -7.41 -10.35
C VAL A 70 13.72 -8.87 -9.90
N GLU A 71 14.30 -9.71 -10.76
CA GLU A 71 14.40 -11.15 -10.51
C GLU A 71 15.19 -11.40 -9.23
N PHE A 72 14.68 -12.31 -8.38
CA PHE A 72 15.27 -12.68 -7.08
C PHE A 72 15.43 -11.56 -6.04
N GLU A 73 15.02 -10.34 -6.34
CA GLU A 73 14.99 -9.25 -5.36
C GLU A 73 13.67 -9.19 -4.62
N ARG A 74 13.72 -8.70 -3.38
CA ARG A 74 12.52 -8.53 -2.54
C ARG A 74 11.91 -7.15 -2.74
N VAL A 75 11.64 -6.79 -3.99
CA VAL A 75 11.05 -5.50 -4.39
C VAL A 75 9.75 -5.73 -5.15
N ALA A 76 8.66 -5.18 -4.63
CA ALA A 76 7.37 -5.19 -5.32
C ALA A 76 7.02 -3.78 -5.84
N GLU A 77 6.59 -3.68 -7.08
CA GLU A 77 5.99 -2.47 -7.66
C GLU A 77 4.47 -2.62 -7.71
N LEU A 78 3.75 -1.67 -7.12
CA LEU A 78 2.30 -1.57 -7.18
C LEU A 78 1.91 -0.41 -8.09
N ARG A 79 1.18 -0.69 -9.17
CA ARG A 79 0.86 0.28 -10.22
C ARG A 79 -0.59 0.75 -10.14
N PHE A 80 -0.80 2.06 -10.24
CA PHE A 80 -2.09 2.71 -10.04
C PHE A 80 -2.51 3.60 -11.22
N LYS A 81 -3.80 3.56 -11.58
CA LYS A 81 -4.43 4.38 -12.65
C LYS A 81 -5.66 5.12 -12.11
N GLY A 82 -6.00 6.28 -12.67
CA GLY A 82 -7.22 7.02 -12.32
C GLY A 82 -8.53 6.45 -12.90
N GLY A 83 -8.44 5.44 -13.77
CA GLY A 83 -9.58 4.77 -14.39
C GLY A 83 -9.16 3.50 -15.14
N LEU A 84 -10.13 2.72 -15.61
CA LEU A 84 -9.86 1.45 -16.32
C LEU A 84 -9.03 1.68 -17.60
N ASP A 85 -9.40 2.69 -18.38
CA ASP A 85 -8.72 3.06 -19.63
C ASP A 85 -7.73 4.23 -19.47
N GLY A 86 -7.47 4.63 -18.21
CA GLY A 86 -6.55 5.72 -17.90
C GLY A 86 -5.08 5.34 -18.08
N PRO A 87 -4.18 6.32 -18.19
CA PRO A 87 -2.75 6.07 -18.12
C PRO A 87 -2.33 5.60 -16.73
N LEU A 88 -1.14 5.00 -16.64
CA LEU A 88 -0.46 4.79 -15.36
C LEU A 88 -0.14 6.15 -14.74
N GLU A 89 -0.59 6.38 -13.51
CA GLU A 89 -0.40 7.66 -12.82
C GLU A 89 0.64 7.55 -11.70
N TRP A 90 0.63 6.45 -10.95
CA TRP A 90 1.51 6.28 -9.80
C TRP A 90 2.02 4.85 -9.69
N SER A 91 3.26 4.73 -9.24
CA SER A 91 3.85 3.46 -8.80
C SER A 91 4.31 3.59 -7.35
N VAL A 92 3.97 2.59 -6.53
CA VAL A 92 4.47 2.45 -5.16
C VAL A 92 5.47 1.31 -5.14
N TRP A 93 6.71 1.63 -4.79
CA TRP A 93 7.78 0.65 -4.65
C TRP A 93 7.87 0.20 -3.20
N CYS A 94 7.88 -1.11 -2.99
CA CYS A 94 7.93 -1.74 -1.68
C CYS A 94 9.17 -2.62 -1.61
N GLU A 95 10.22 -2.08 -0.99
CA GLU A 95 11.47 -2.79 -0.76
C GLU A 95 11.41 -3.50 0.60
N VAL A 96 11.46 -4.83 0.58
CA VAL A 96 11.48 -5.66 1.78
C VAL A 96 12.92 -6.09 2.02
N MET A 97 13.71 -5.14 2.52
CA MET A 97 15.10 -5.37 2.92
C MET A 97 15.19 -5.45 4.44
N GLY A 98 15.89 -6.47 4.93
CA GLY A 98 16.28 -6.52 6.34
C GLY A 98 17.32 -5.43 6.63
N LYS A 99 17.42 -5.03 7.91
CA LYS A 99 18.64 -4.39 8.42
C LYS A 99 19.64 -5.44 8.87
#